data_AF-A0AAY4AMX9-F1
#
_entry.id   AF-A0AAY4AMX9-F1
#
_cell.length_a   1.000
_cell.length_b   1.000
_cell.length_c   1.000
_cell.angle_alpha   90.00
_cell.angle_beta   90.00
_cell.angle_gamma   90.00
#
_symmetry.space_group_name_H-M   'P 1'
#
loop_
_entity.id
_entity.type
_entity.pdbx_description
1 polymer ?
#
loop_
_entity_poly.entity_id
_entity_poly.type
_entity_poly.pdbx_seq_one_letter_code
_entity_poly.pdbx_strand_id
1 'polypeptide(L)'
;KILITMLLLLSITLFHMCTACNVVSTATQQEIVDQHNNFRRVVKPSASNMLKMTWSQTVADSAQQWVNQCQLTHGPVSSYQCGENLFLASKPYSWTEVITAWHSEVQNYHFPTGSTNGQPIGHYTQVVWYSSYQVGCGAAQCGNLYFYGCQYFRAGNFKGIAPYTAGEPCAECPNSCEDNLCTNPCPYINKYLNCPALKRQGGCGNYFVRTWCPALCECTDKIIPISRK
;
A
#
# COMPACT_ATOMS: atom_id res chain seq x y z
N LYS A 1 59.92 -26.80 -34.74
CA LYS A 1 59.01 -27.85 -35.28
C LYS A 1 58.14 -28.29 -34.10
N ILE A 2 56.84 -28.06 -33.96
CA ILE A 2 55.69 -27.75 -34.83
C ILE A 2 54.62 -27.20 -33.84
N LEU A 3 54.24 -25.92 -33.95
CA LEU A 3 52.86 -25.41 -34.14
C LEU A 3 51.70 -26.36 -33.77
N ILE A 4 50.72 -25.85 -33.00
CA ILE A 4 49.25 -25.83 -33.25
C ILE A 4 48.56 -25.35 -31.95
N THR A 5 48.28 -24.05 -31.80
CA THR A 5 46.94 -23.40 -31.95
C THR A 5 45.76 -24.11 -31.26
N MET A 6 45.38 -23.61 -30.07
CA MET A 6 43.96 -23.48 -29.69
C MET A 6 43.76 -22.14 -28.97
N LEU A 7 43.30 -21.15 -29.75
CA LEU A 7 42.66 -19.95 -29.23
C LEU A 7 41.34 -20.38 -28.54
N LEU A 8 41.26 -20.30 -27.21
CA LEU A 8 39.98 -20.07 -26.55
C LEU A 8 39.81 -18.56 -26.39
N LEU A 9 39.01 -17.97 -27.26
CA LEU A 9 38.43 -16.65 -27.10
C LEU A 9 37.53 -16.68 -25.85
N LEU A 10 38.09 -16.38 -24.68
CA LEU A 10 37.29 -15.88 -23.56
C LEU A 10 36.87 -14.47 -23.92
N SER A 11 35.73 -14.36 -24.62
CA SER A 11 34.96 -13.13 -24.68
C SER A 11 34.56 -12.80 -23.24
N ILE A 12 35.33 -11.93 -22.59
CA ILE A 12 34.92 -11.24 -21.37
C ILE A 12 33.75 -10.36 -21.80
N THR A 13 32.54 -10.93 -21.78
CA THR A 13 31.34 -10.12 -21.75
C THR A 13 31.46 -9.30 -20.47
N LEU A 14 31.73 -8.00 -20.61
CA LEU A 14 31.47 -7.03 -19.57
C LEU A 14 30.01 -7.28 -19.14
N PHE A 15 29.83 -7.99 -18.03
CA PHE A 15 28.67 -7.75 -17.20
C PHE A 15 28.80 -6.28 -16.83
N HIS A 16 28.08 -5.42 -17.56
CA HIS A 16 27.72 -4.12 -17.04
C HIS A 16 27.08 -4.41 -15.69
N MET A 17 27.86 -4.24 -14.62
CA MET A 17 27.29 -4.10 -13.30
C MET A 17 26.31 -2.96 -13.41
N CYS A 18 25.02 -3.29 -13.33
CA CYS A 18 23.96 -2.32 -13.25
C CYS A 18 24.34 -1.38 -12.12
N THR A 19 24.65 -0.14 -12.50
CA THR A 19 24.94 0.98 -11.61
C THR A 19 23.81 1.06 -10.58
N ALA A 20 24.12 0.66 -9.33
CA ALA A 20 23.29 0.74 -8.13
C ALA A 20 21.78 0.51 -8.37
N CYS A 21 21.29 -0.70 -8.12
CA CYS A 21 19.90 -0.83 -7.70
C CYS A 21 19.73 0.08 -6.47
N ASN A 22 18.98 1.18 -6.61
CA ASN A 22 18.58 2.05 -5.50
C ASN A 22 17.64 1.27 -4.57
N VAL A 23 18.19 0.32 -3.81
CA VAL A 23 17.47 -0.40 -2.78
C VAL A 23 17.27 0.57 -1.63
N VAL A 24 16.02 0.90 -1.34
CA VAL A 24 15.65 1.68 -0.14
C VAL A 24 16.27 1.00 1.07
N SER A 25 17.12 1.71 1.82
CA SER A 25 17.85 1.13 2.96
C SER A 25 16.88 0.65 4.04
N THR A 26 17.24 -0.38 4.81
CA THR A 26 16.37 -0.89 5.91
C THR A 26 15.98 0.22 6.90
N ALA A 27 16.86 1.18 7.17
CA ALA A 27 16.54 2.34 8.01
C ALA A 27 15.46 3.22 7.38
N THR A 28 15.53 3.45 6.08
CA THR A 28 14.51 4.21 5.32
C THR A 28 13.18 3.44 5.22
N GLN A 29 13.23 2.12 5.05
CA GLN A 29 12.02 1.27 5.06
C GLN A 29 11.30 1.41 6.41
N GLN A 30 12.06 1.38 7.50
CA GLN A 30 11.54 1.55 8.86
C GLN A 30 10.97 2.96 9.07
N GLU A 31 11.67 4.01 8.63
CA GLU A 31 11.19 5.40 8.65
C GLU A 31 9.81 5.52 7.98
N ILE A 32 9.66 4.96 6.78
CA ILE A 32 8.41 4.99 6.02
C ILE A 32 7.29 4.29 6.79
N VAL A 33 7.53 3.06 7.27
CA VAL A 33 6.53 2.26 7.97
C VAL A 33 6.12 2.92 9.29
N ASP A 34 7.09 3.44 10.05
CA ASP A 34 6.82 4.11 11.32
C ASP A 34 6.03 5.38 11.12
N GLN A 35 6.35 6.18 10.12
CA GLN A 35 5.61 7.42 9.86
C GLN A 35 4.15 7.15 9.47
N HIS A 36 3.90 6.12 8.65
CA HIS A 36 2.53 5.70 8.35
C HIS A 36 1.81 5.22 9.61
N ASN A 37 2.43 4.35 10.40
CA ASN A 37 1.80 3.79 11.60
C ASN A 37 1.56 4.87 12.68
N ASN A 38 2.43 5.87 12.81
CA ASN A 38 2.22 7.00 13.71
C ASN A 38 0.94 7.77 13.36
N PHE A 39 0.73 8.09 12.08
CA PHE A 39 -0.52 8.74 11.66
C PHE A 39 -1.75 7.85 11.82
N ARG A 40 -1.64 6.55 11.50
CA ARG A 40 -2.74 5.58 11.60
C ARG A 40 -3.25 5.39 13.03
N ARG A 41 -2.38 5.48 14.03
CA ARG A 41 -2.73 5.32 15.46
C ARG A 41 -3.54 6.47 16.04
N VAL A 42 -3.35 7.67 15.50
CA VAL A 42 -3.84 8.92 16.11
C VAL A 42 -4.96 9.59 15.32
N VAL A 43 -5.54 8.87 14.35
CA VAL A 43 -6.66 9.36 13.53
C VAL A 43 -7.82 9.85 14.38
N LYS A 44 -8.55 10.85 13.86
CA LYS A 44 -9.73 11.44 14.50
C LYS A 44 -10.92 11.45 13.54
N PRO A 45 -12.06 10.81 13.89
CA PRO A 45 -12.28 9.96 15.08
C PRO A 45 -11.35 8.73 15.10
N SER A 46 -11.20 8.09 16.27
CA SER A 46 -10.39 6.88 16.41
C SER A 46 -10.96 5.72 15.60
N ALA A 47 -10.10 4.77 15.21
CA ALA A 47 -10.45 3.67 14.33
C ALA A 47 -10.50 2.33 15.09
N SER A 48 -11.57 1.56 14.93
CA SER A 48 -11.73 0.23 15.53
C SER A 48 -10.99 -0.88 14.80
N ASN A 49 -10.66 -0.67 13.52
CA ASN A 49 -10.18 -1.72 12.60
C ASN A 49 -8.91 -1.36 11.81
N MET A 50 -8.17 -0.34 12.24
CA MET A 50 -6.98 0.13 11.54
C MET A 50 -5.87 -0.92 11.58
N LEU A 51 -5.49 -1.52 10.44
CA LEU A 51 -4.39 -2.47 10.41
C LEU A 51 -3.02 -1.78 10.57
N LYS A 52 -2.09 -2.46 11.24
CA LYS A 52 -0.68 -2.11 11.27
C LYS A 52 -0.07 -2.30 9.88
N MET A 53 0.64 -1.28 9.42
CA MET A 53 1.34 -1.31 8.15
C MET A 53 2.73 -1.94 8.32
N THR A 54 3.15 -2.71 7.31
CA THR A 54 4.46 -3.37 7.24
C THR A 54 5.11 -3.10 5.88
N TRP A 55 6.44 -3.22 5.80
CA TRP A 55 7.14 -3.10 4.54
C TRP A 55 6.93 -4.35 3.68
N SER A 56 6.73 -4.17 2.37
CA SER A 56 6.70 -5.27 1.40
C SER A 56 7.69 -5.01 0.28
N GLN A 57 8.70 -5.88 0.17
CA GLN A 57 9.72 -5.76 -0.87
C GLN A 57 9.10 -5.88 -2.27
N THR A 58 8.15 -6.79 -2.48
CA THR A 58 7.44 -6.92 -3.76
C THR A 58 6.70 -5.64 -4.15
N VAL A 59 6.06 -4.97 -3.19
CA VAL A 59 5.37 -3.69 -3.44
C VAL A 59 6.37 -2.57 -3.71
N ALA A 60 7.51 -2.58 -3.01
CA ALA A 60 8.57 -1.58 -3.19
C ALA A 60 9.26 -1.72 -4.55
N ASP A 61 9.52 -2.95 -5.00
CA ASP A 61 10.09 -3.21 -6.32
C ASP A 61 9.17 -2.68 -7.42
N SER A 62 7.86 -2.89 -7.28
CA SER A 62 6.84 -2.33 -8.19
C SER A 62 6.82 -0.79 -8.17
N ALA A 63 6.81 -0.18 -6.98
CA ALA A 63 6.85 1.28 -6.84
C ALA A 63 8.13 1.89 -7.43
N GLN A 64 9.30 1.29 -7.16
CA GLN A 64 10.59 1.74 -7.68
C GLN A 64 10.65 1.59 -9.21
N GLN A 65 10.16 0.46 -9.75
CA GLN A 65 10.05 0.27 -11.20
C GLN A 65 9.19 1.34 -11.84
N TRP A 66 8.10 1.77 -11.21
CA TRP A 66 7.24 2.83 -11.73
C TRP A 66 7.93 4.20 -11.72
N VAL A 67 8.46 4.64 -10.57
CA VAL A 67 9.08 5.98 -10.49
C VAL A 67 10.32 6.11 -11.38
N ASN A 68 11.04 5.02 -11.63
CA ASN A 68 12.17 4.98 -12.57
C ASN A 68 11.77 5.33 -14.01
N GLN A 69 10.50 5.17 -14.39
CA GLN A 69 10.02 5.51 -15.73
C GLN A 69 9.88 7.03 -15.94
N CYS A 70 9.92 7.81 -14.86
CA CYS A 70 9.86 9.28 -14.91
C CYS A 70 8.69 9.84 -15.72
N GLN A 71 7.54 9.15 -15.71
CA GLN A 71 6.32 9.58 -16.41
C GLN A 71 5.56 10.67 -15.63
N LEU A 72 5.92 10.90 -14.35
CA LEU A 72 5.35 11.92 -13.46
C LEU A 72 3.81 11.89 -13.37
N THR A 73 3.25 10.69 -13.51
CA THR A 73 1.82 10.42 -13.48
C THR A 73 1.59 9.11 -12.73
N HIS A 74 0.33 8.84 -12.39
CA HIS A 74 -0.05 7.58 -11.78
C HIS A 74 0.21 6.39 -12.70
N GLY A 75 0.64 5.28 -12.09
CA GLY A 75 0.82 4.01 -12.76
C GLY A 75 -0.42 3.53 -13.51
N PRO A 76 -0.27 2.70 -14.55
CA PRO A 76 -1.40 1.91 -15.01
C PRO A 76 -1.96 1.17 -13.79
N VAL A 77 -3.29 1.09 -13.70
CA VAL A 77 -4.04 0.50 -12.58
C VAL A 77 -3.85 -1.03 -12.47
N SER A 78 -2.69 -1.54 -12.93
CA SER A 78 -2.41 -2.93 -13.16
C SER A 78 -2.55 -3.73 -11.87
N SER A 79 -3.46 -4.70 -11.96
CA SER A 79 -3.85 -5.69 -10.95
C SER A 79 -4.66 -5.23 -9.73
N TYR A 80 -5.18 -4.00 -9.63
CA TYR A 80 -6.19 -3.56 -8.61
C TYR A 80 -5.91 -3.87 -7.13
N GLN A 81 -4.76 -4.46 -6.83
CA GLN A 81 -4.41 -4.92 -5.50
C GLN A 81 -3.74 -3.81 -4.73
N CYS A 82 -3.08 -2.86 -5.41
CA CYS A 82 -2.37 -1.77 -4.78
C CYS A 82 -2.97 -0.39 -5.12
N GLY A 83 -3.00 0.50 -4.14
CA GLY A 83 -3.18 1.94 -4.33
C GLY A 83 -1.82 2.63 -4.52
N GLU A 84 -1.80 3.92 -4.81
CA GLU A 84 -0.57 4.68 -5.06
C GLU A 84 -0.68 6.13 -4.60
N ASN A 85 0.34 6.61 -3.90
CA ASN A 85 0.57 8.03 -3.64
C ASN A 85 1.86 8.46 -4.34
N LEU A 86 1.84 9.65 -4.94
CA LEU A 86 2.98 10.23 -5.67
C LEU A 86 3.34 11.60 -5.10
N PHE A 87 4.61 11.97 -5.19
CA PHE A 87 5.10 13.27 -4.77
C PHE A 87 6.23 13.75 -5.69
N LEU A 88 6.17 15.03 -6.07
CA LEU A 88 7.10 15.67 -7.01
C LEU A 88 7.74 16.86 -6.31
N ALA A 89 9.06 16.97 -6.41
CA ALA A 89 9.83 18.04 -5.78
C ALA A 89 10.99 18.53 -6.65
N SER A 90 11.38 19.79 -6.46
CA SER A 90 12.56 20.40 -7.11
C SER A 90 13.88 20.14 -6.35
N LYS A 91 13.80 19.55 -5.16
CA LYS A 91 14.94 19.20 -4.31
C LYS A 91 14.64 17.89 -3.57
N PRO A 92 15.64 17.19 -3.02
CA PRO A 92 15.38 15.99 -2.24
C PRO A 92 14.67 16.33 -0.92
N TYR A 93 13.80 15.41 -0.47
CA TYR A 93 13.07 15.47 0.79
C TYR A 93 13.22 14.12 1.50
N SER A 94 13.17 14.13 2.84
CA SER A 94 13.05 12.89 3.61
C SER A 94 11.70 12.22 3.36
N TRP A 95 11.62 10.91 3.58
CA TRP A 95 10.35 10.21 3.47
C TRP A 95 9.34 10.67 4.53
N THR A 96 9.83 11.04 5.71
CA THR A 96 9.02 11.70 6.75
C THR A 96 8.33 12.95 6.21
N GLU A 97 9.04 13.83 5.51
CA GLU A 97 8.45 15.04 4.92
C GLU A 97 7.43 14.71 3.84
N VAL A 98 7.73 13.77 2.94
CA VAL A 98 6.82 13.34 1.85
C VAL A 98 5.52 12.77 2.40
N ILE A 99 5.61 11.84 3.37
CA ILE A 99 4.43 11.20 3.97
C ILE A 99 3.62 12.20 4.79
N THR A 100 4.29 13.16 5.45
CA THR A 100 3.62 14.25 6.18
C THR A 100 2.87 15.17 5.21
N ALA A 101 3.43 15.46 4.04
CA ALA A 101 2.76 16.24 3.01
C ALA A 101 1.47 15.54 2.53
N TRP A 102 1.53 14.23 2.25
CA TRP A 102 0.33 13.43 1.94
C TRP A 102 -0.70 13.44 3.06
N HIS A 103 -0.27 13.26 4.31
CA HIS A 103 -1.16 13.27 5.47
C HIS A 103 -1.80 14.64 5.70
N SER A 104 -1.13 15.75 5.33
CA SER A 104 -1.61 17.11 5.57
C SER A 104 -2.96 17.43 4.91
N GLU A 105 -3.37 16.67 3.89
CA GLU A 105 -4.70 16.76 3.28
C GLU A 105 -5.85 16.48 4.26
N VAL A 106 -5.56 15.91 5.45
CA VAL A 106 -6.52 15.79 6.56
C VAL A 106 -7.22 17.11 6.89
N GLN A 107 -6.56 18.25 6.67
CA GLN A 107 -7.14 19.58 6.88
C GLN A 107 -8.35 19.86 5.98
N ASN A 108 -8.46 19.17 4.85
CA ASN A 108 -9.56 19.27 3.90
C ASN A 108 -10.61 18.15 4.07
N TYR A 109 -10.36 17.19 4.96
CA TYR A 109 -11.17 16.00 5.13
C TYR A 109 -12.11 16.12 6.34
N HIS A 110 -13.38 15.77 6.14
CA HIS A 110 -14.33 15.55 7.22
C HIS A 110 -14.78 14.09 7.24
N PHE A 111 -14.63 13.45 8.39
CA PHE A 111 -15.06 12.06 8.55
C PHE A 111 -16.59 11.99 8.75
N PRO A 112 -17.30 11.01 8.15
CA PRO A 112 -16.86 10.07 7.12
C PRO A 112 -17.07 10.60 5.69
N THR A 113 -17.55 11.83 5.53
CA THR A 113 -18.11 12.36 4.28
C THR A 113 -17.11 12.62 3.17
N GLY A 114 -15.86 12.96 3.48
CA GLY A 114 -14.83 13.26 2.49
C GLY A 114 -14.44 14.74 2.45
N SER A 115 -14.08 15.23 1.25
CA SER A 115 -13.63 16.61 1.04
C SER A 115 -14.80 17.57 1.22
N THR A 116 -14.62 18.59 2.06
CA THR A 116 -15.67 19.60 2.36
C THR A 116 -15.54 20.85 1.51
N ASN A 117 -14.39 21.05 0.87
CA ASN A 117 -14.02 22.26 0.13
C ASN A 117 -13.58 21.95 -1.31
N GLY A 118 -13.77 20.72 -1.78
CA GLY A 118 -13.37 20.27 -3.12
C GLY A 118 -11.86 20.06 -3.30
N GLN A 119 -11.05 20.25 -2.25
CA GLN A 119 -9.61 19.98 -2.31
C GLN A 119 -9.31 18.48 -2.30
N PRO A 120 -8.16 18.05 -2.85
CA PRO A 120 -7.71 16.68 -2.78
C PRO A 120 -7.57 16.18 -1.33
N ILE A 121 -7.98 14.93 -1.13
CA ILE A 121 -7.90 14.19 0.15
C ILE A 121 -7.36 12.76 -0.04
N GLY A 122 -7.07 12.38 -1.29
CA GLY A 122 -6.82 11.00 -1.68
C GLY A 122 -5.51 10.46 -1.11
N HIS A 123 -4.50 11.31 -0.94
CA HIS A 123 -3.24 10.87 -0.35
C HIS A 123 -3.42 10.60 1.13
N TYR A 124 -4.10 11.52 1.84
CA TYR A 124 -4.44 11.32 3.26
C TYR A 124 -5.26 10.05 3.45
N THR A 125 -6.38 9.88 2.73
CA THR A 125 -7.24 8.72 2.94
C THR A 125 -6.54 7.40 2.63
N GLN A 126 -5.57 7.39 1.70
CA GLN A 126 -4.75 6.20 1.44
C GLN A 126 -3.74 5.90 2.57
N VAL A 127 -3.09 6.93 3.14
CA VAL A 127 -2.19 6.77 4.31
C VAL A 127 -2.94 6.12 5.48
N VAL A 128 -4.19 6.55 5.71
CA VAL A 128 -5.04 6.05 6.81
C VAL A 128 -6.08 5.02 6.39
N TRP A 129 -5.90 4.35 5.25
CA TRP A 129 -6.86 3.34 4.81
C TRP A 129 -6.72 2.05 5.63
N TYR A 130 -7.79 1.63 6.30
CA TYR A 130 -7.75 0.59 7.33
C TYR A 130 -7.19 -0.74 6.84
N SER A 131 -7.46 -1.11 5.58
CA SER A 131 -7.08 -2.40 4.98
C SER A 131 -5.77 -2.38 4.17
N SER A 132 -5.13 -1.21 4.07
CA SER A 132 -3.79 -1.06 3.49
C SER A 132 -2.75 -1.41 4.55
N TYR A 133 -2.30 -2.66 4.60
CA TYR A 133 -1.42 -3.18 5.65
C TYR A 133 0.02 -3.46 5.18
N GLN A 134 0.28 -3.33 3.88
CA GLN A 134 1.63 -3.37 3.33
C GLN A 134 1.88 -2.11 2.50
N VAL A 135 3.09 -1.58 2.62
CA VAL A 135 3.58 -0.46 1.81
C VAL A 135 4.94 -0.78 1.24
N GLY A 136 5.19 -0.26 0.05
CA GLY A 136 6.51 -0.27 -0.56
C GLY A 136 6.66 0.99 -1.40
N CYS A 137 7.83 1.60 -1.34
CA CYS A 137 8.06 2.90 -1.95
C CYS A 137 9.35 2.92 -2.76
N GLY A 138 9.43 3.87 -3.69
CA GLY A 138 10.62 4.16 -4.47
C GLY A 138 10.75 5.66 -4.74
N ALA A 139 11.97 6.07 -5.03
CA ALA A 139 12.28 7.44 -5.45
C ALA A 139 13.24 7.42 -6.64
N ALA A 140 13.07 8.38 -7.56
CA ALA A 140 13.93 8.55 -8.72
C ALA A 140 14.19 10.03 -8.98
N GLN A 141 15.40 10.34 -9.47
CA GLN A 141 15.70 11.67 -10.00
C GLN A 141 15.35 11.69 -11.50
N CYS A 142 14.38 12.51 -11.86
CA CYS A 142 13.85 12.68 -13.20
C CYS A 142 14.29 14.04 -13.76
N GLY A 143 15.52 14.11 -14.26
CA GLY A 143 16.16 15.37 -14.65
C GLY A 143 16.40 16.27 -13.43
N ASN A 144 15.75 17.43 -13.41
CA ASN A 144 15.83 18.40 -12.30
C ASN A 144 14.76 18.18 -11.21
N LEU A 145 13.94 17.14 -11.35
CA LEU A 145 12.87 16.80 -10.41
C LEU A 145 13.20 15.52 -9.65
N TYR A 146 12.70 15.44 -8.42
CA TYR A 146 12.71 14.24 -7.59
C TYR A 146 11.27 13.70 -7.55
N PHE A 147 11.10 12.46 -7.96
CA PHE A 147 9.83 11.78 -8.05
C PHE A 147 9.78 10.63 -7.04
N TYR A 148 8.82 10.71 -6.12
CA TYR A 148 8.59 9.74 -5.06
C TYR A 148 7.26 9.03 -5.30
N GLY A 149 7.20 7.75 -5.00
CA GLY A 149 5.98 6.97 -5.08
C GLY A 149 5.94 5.89 -4.00
N CYS A 150 4.80 5.78 -3.33
CA CYS A 150 4.48 4.65 -2.46
C CYS A 150 3.27 3.92 -3.04
N GLN A 151 3.36 2.59 -3.07
CA GLN A 151 2.24 1.71 -3.37
C GLN A 151 1.76 1.01 -2.11
N TYR A 152 0.45 0.78 -2.02
CA TYR A 152 -0.23 0.34 -0.80
C TYR A 152 -1.04 -0.92 -1.08
N PHE A 153 -0.71 -2.02 -0.41
CA PHE A 153 -1.49 -3.25 -0.49
C PHE A 153 -2.29 -3.47 0.81
N ARG A 154 -3.62 -3.63 0.76
CA ARG A 154 -4.48 -3.54 -0.43
C ARG A 154 -4.78 -2.09 -0.83
N ALA A 155 -5.29 -1.89 -2.04
CA ALA A 155 -5.74 -0.58 -2.52
C ALA A 155 -6.84 0.01 -1.62
N GLY A 156 -6.75 1.32 -1.39
CA GLY A 156 -7.78 2.08 -0.70
C GLY A 156 -8.64 2.96 -1.61
N ASN A 157 -9.20 4.00 -1.02
CA ASN A 157 -9.92 5.08 -1.72
C ASN A 157 -11.12 4.61 -2.56
N PHE A 158 -11.86 3.61 -2.08
CA PHE A 158 -13.11 3.21 -2.73
C PHE A 158 -14.16 4.31 -2.61
N LYS A 159 -14.80 4.66 -3.73
CA LYS A 159 -15.77 5.76 -3.81
C LYS A 159 -16.93 5.55 -2.82
N GLY A 160 -17.20 6.57 -2.01
CA GLY A 160 -18.30 6.56 -1.04
C GLY A 160 -18.02 5.74 0.23
N ILE A 161 -16.79 5.26 0.41
CA ILE A 161 -16.38 4.45 1.55
C ILE A 161 -15.42 5.27 2.42
N ALA A 162 -15.68 5.30 3.73
CA ALA A 162 -14.80 5.92 4.71
C ALA A 162 -13.48 5.14 4.82
N PRO A 163 -12.35 5.81 5.14
CA PRO A 163 -11.05 5.15 5.19
C PRO A 163 -10.92 4.10 6.29
N TYR A 164 -11.76 4.14 7.32
CA TYR A 164 -11.78 3.19 8.44
C TYR A 164 -13.15 3.22 9.15
N THR A 165 -13.38 2.27 10.06
CA THR A 165 -14.56 2.26 10.94
C THR A 165 -14.25 3.07 12.20
N ALA A 166 -15.09 4.04 12.53
CA ALA A 166 -14.93 4.81 13.76
C ALA A 166 -15.32 3.97 14.99
N GLY A 167 -14.50 4.03 16.03
CA GLY A 167 -14.74 3.32 17.28
C GLY A 167 -13.53 3.33 18.21
N GLU A 168 -13.65 2.64 19.35
CA GLU A 168 -12.51 2.45 20.25
C GLU A 168 -11.38 1.72 19.52
N PRO A 169 -10.11 2.16 19.71
CA PRO A 169 -8.97 1.51 19.09
C PRO A 169 -8.99 -0.01 19.29
N CYS A 170 -8.78 -0.75 18.19
CA CYS A 170 -8.77 -2.21 18.17
C CYS A 170 -10.07 -2.93 18.60
N ALA A 171 -11.22 -2.26 18.68
CA ALA A 171 -12.47 -2.92 19.06
C ALA A 171 -12.89 -4.08 18.12
N GLU A 172 -12.45 -4.05 16.85
CA GLU A 172 -12.69 -5.14 15.88
C GLU A 172 -11.57 -6.20 15.87
N CYS A 173 -10.52 -6.04 16.70
CA CYS A 173 -9.37 -6.94 16.77
C CYS A 173 -8.79 -7.07 18.20
N PRO A 174 -9.62 -7.34 19.24
CA PRO A 174 -9.18 -7.27 20.64
C PRO A 174 -8.01 -8.21 20.98
N ASN A 175 -7.90 -9.35 20.28
CA ASN A 175 -6.85 -10.35 20.49
C ASN A 175 -5.65 -10.17 19.53
N SER A 176 -5.63 -9.11 18.74
CA SER A 176 -4.61 -8.87 17.71
C SER A 176 -4.36 -7.37 17.57
N CYS A 177 -4.07 -6.73 18.70
CA CYS A 177 -3.84 -5.30 18.80
C CYS A 177 -2.42 -5.02 19.27
N GLU A 178 -1.72 -4.14 18.55
CA GLU A 178 -0.42 -3.60 18.94
C GLU A 178 -0.47 -2.08 18.81
N ASP A 179 -0.38 -1.38 19.93
CA ASP A 179 -0.31 0.09 19.96
C ASP A 179 -1.39 0.73 19.09
N ASN A 180 -2.66 0.45 19.42
CA ASN A 180 -3.87 0.94 18.72
C ASN A 180 -4.04 0.48 17.26
N LEU A 181 -3.24 -0.48 16.77
CA LEU A 181 -3.35 -1.04 15.41
C LEU A 181 -3.63 -2.54 15.43
N CYS A 182 -4.54 -2.99 14.58
CA CYS A 182 -4.83 -4.40 14.34
C CYS A 182 -3.67 -5.12 13.62
N THR A 183 -3.38 -6.37 13.96
CA THR A 183 -2.29 -7.16 13.37
C THR A 183 -2.77 -8.44 12.66
N ASN A 184 -4.08 -8.56 12.45
CA ASN A 184 -4.77 -9.73 11.91
C ASN A 184 -5.44 -9.44 10.54
N PRO A 185 -4.69 -9.10 9.48
CA PRO A 185 -5.28 -8.88 8.16
C PRO A 185 -5.85 -10.18 7.59
N CYS A 186 -7.02 -10.10 6.94
CA CYS A 186 -7.56 -11.21 6.16
C CYS A 186 -6.80 -11.35 4.82
N PRO A 187 -6.23 -12.53 4.50
CA PRO A 187 -5.52 -12.72 3.23
C PRO A 187 -6.47 -12.75 2.02
N TYR A 188 -7.73 -13.13 2.25
CA TYR A 188 -8.75 -13.23 1.21
C TYR A 188 -9.45 -11.89 0.96
N ILE A 189 -10.01 -11.74 -0.23
CA ILE A 189 -10.89 -10.63 -0.58
C ILE A 189 -12.21 -11.19 -1.09
N ASN A 190 -13.32 -10.59 -0.67
CA ASN A 190 -14.62 -10.92 -1.25
C ASN A 190 -14.68 -10.43 -2.71
N LYS A 191 -15.42 -11.14 -3.55
CA LYS A 191 -15.69 -10.74 -4.93
C LYS A 191 -16.80 -9.68 -5.02
N TYR A 192 -17.73 -9.65 -4.07
CA TYR A 192 -18.88 -8.74 -4.09
C TYR A 192 -19.08 -8.01 -2.76
N LEU A 193 -19.55 -6.76 -2.82
CA LEU A 193 -19.94 -5.94 -1.68
C LEU A 193 -21.12 -6.53 -0.90
N ASN A 194 -22.05 -7.21 -1.58
CA ASN A 194 -23.24 -7.81 -0.95
C ASN A 194 -22.97 -9.18 -0.30
N CYS A 195 -21.71 -9.59 -0.19
CA CYS A 195 -21.31 -10.84 0.47
C CYS A 195 -21.89 -11.05 1.89
N PRO A 196 -22.10 -10.01 2.73
CA PRO A 196 -22.81 -10.19 4.00
C PRO A 196 -24.25 -10.70 3.83
N ALA A 197 -24.98 -10.22 2.81
CA ALA A 197 -26.32 -10.69 2.51
C ALA A 197 -26.30 -12.12 1.97
N LEU A 198 -25.37 -12.44 1.07
CA LEU A 198 -25.20 -13.78 0.51
C LEU A 198 -24.88 -14.82 1.60
N LYS A 199 -23.99 -14.50 2.54
CA LYS A 199 -23.68 -15.37 3.68
C LYS A 199 -24.89 -15.59 4.58
N ARG A 200 -25.70 -14.57 4.85
CA ARG A 200 -26.93 -14.71 5.66
C ARG A 200 -27.96 -15.63 5.00
N GLN A 201 -28.05 -15.62 3.67
CA GLN A 201 -29.04 -16.41 2.93
C GLN A 201 -28.58 -17.85 2.67
N GLY A 202 -27.33 -18.04 2.23
CA GLY A 202 -26.83 -19.35 1.78
C GLY A 202 -25.85 -20.03 2.72
N GLY A 203 -25.30 -19.32 3.70
CA GLY A 203 -24.21 -19.80 4.55
C GLY A 203 -22.92 -20.10 3.78
N CYS A 204 -21.85 -20.42 4.50
CA CYS A 204 -20.55 -20.75 3.89
C CYS A 204 -20.44 -22.18 3.36
N GLY A 205 -21.45 -23.02 3.59
CA GLY A 205 -21.57 -24.33 2.96
C GLY A 205 -22.02 -24.26 1.49
N ASN A 206 -22.64 -23.14 1.08
CA ASN A 206 -23.02 -22.93 -0.31
C ASN A 206 -21.78 -22.65 -1.18
N TYR A 207 -21.62 -23.40 -2.27
CA TYR A 207 -20.48 -23.29 -3.18
C TYR A 207 -20.27 -21.85 -3.69
N PHE A 208 -21.34 -21.19 -4.17
CA PHE A 208 -21.22 -19.83 -4.70
C PHE A 208 -20.85 -18.82 -3.61
N VAL A 209 -21.44 -18.93 -2.41
CA VAL A 209 -21.09 -18.05 -1.29
C VAL A 209 -19.63 -18.26 -0.90
N ARG A 210 -19.16 -19.51 -0.80
CA ARG A 210 -17.77 -19.79 -0.44
C ARG A 210 -16.78 -19.26 -1.48
N THR A 211 -17.09 -19.43 -2.77
CA THR A 211 -16.23 -18.97 -3.87
C THR A 211 -16.25 -17.46 -4.04
N TRP A 212 -17.40 -16.80 -3.87
CA TRP A 212 -17.53 -15.36 -4.07
C TRP A 212 -17.24 -14.55 -2.82
N CYS A 213 -17.38 -15.13 -1.63
CA CYS A 213 -17.21 -14.46 -0.35
C CYS A 213 -16.19 -15.16 0.55
N PRO A 214 -14.99 -15.53 0.04
CA PRO A 214 -14.04 -16.32 0.80
C PRO A 214 -13.57 -15.59 2.06
N ALA A 215 -13.44 -14.26 2.04
CA ALA A 215 -13.05 -13.52 3.23
C ALA A 215 -14.09 -13.65 4.36
N LEU A 216 -15.38 -13.51 4.05
CA LEU A 216 -16.42 -13.70 5.09
C LEU A 216 -16.54 -15.14 5.59
N CYS A 217 -16.08 -16.13 4.82
CA CYS A 217 -16.17 -17.53 5.20
C CYS A 217 -14.93 -18.05 5.93
N GLU A 218 -13.75 -17.54 5.61
CA GLU A 218 -12.47 -18.06 6.10
C GLU A 218 -11.81 -17.10 7.12
N CYS A 219 -12.26 -15.85 7.26
CA CYS A 219 -11.68 -14.84 8.15
C CYS A 219 -12.66 -14.39 9.25
N THR A 220 -12.95 -15.27 10.21
CA THR A 220 -13.89 -14.97 11.31
C THR A 220 -13.34 -14.03 12.38
N ASP A 221 -12.02 -13.95 12.51
CA ASP A 221 -11.28 -13.24 13.56
C ASP A 221 -10.23 -12.28 12.97
N LYS A 222 -10.41 -11.87 11.71
CA LYS A 222 -9.46 -11.02 10.96
C LYS A 222 -10.17 -9.80 10.38
N ILE A 223 -9.41 -8.74 10.18
CA ILE A 223 -9.92 -7.54 9.50
C ILE A 223 -10.09 -7.83 8.01
N ILE A 224 -11.34 -7.81 7.55
CA ILE A 224 -11.71 -8.12 6.16
C ILE A 224 -11.62 -6.85 5.31
N PRO A 225 -10.87 -6.86 4.18
CA PRO A 225 -10.84 -5.74 3.25
C PRO A 225 -12.15 -5.62 2.45
N ILE A 226 -12.47 -4.39 2.04
CA ILE A 226 -13.61 -4.12 1.15
C ILE A 226 -13.32 -4.63 -0.27
N SER A 227 -14.36 -5.17 -0.91
CA SER A 227 -14.31 -5.56 -2.32
C SER A 227 -14.59 -4.36 -3.24
N ARG A 228 -14.03 -4.38 -4.44
CA ARG A 228 -14.26 -3.35 -5.47
C ARG A 228 -15.54 -3.60 -6.29
N LYS A 229 -16.12 -4.80 -6.24
CA LYS A 229 -17.23 -5.24 -7.11
C LYS A 229 -18.50 -5.52 -6.33
#